data_AF-A0A9D8NQG8-F1
#
_entry.id   AF-A0A9D8NQG8-F1
#
_cell.length_a   1.000
_cell.length_b   1.000
_cell.length_c   1.000
_cell.angle_alpha   90.00
_cell.angle_beta   90.00
_cell.angle_gamma   90.00
#
_symmetry.space_group_name_H-M   'P 1'
#
loop_
_entity.id
_entity.type
_entity.pdbx_description
1 polymer ?
#
loop_
_entity_poly.entity_id
_entity_poly.type
_entity_poly.pdbx_seq_one_letter_code
_entity_poly.pdbx_strand_id
1 'polypeptide(L)'
;MEEESEADLLNSWGLMATCLDSGIHSAIRAKNIEILSQIQQIIILPVNDKPGRNYASRIANELRGAVDTLEVLELPGLPEKGNILDWTAIPGNDKYKLLDIR
;
A
#
# COMPACT_ATOMS: atom_id res chain seq x y z
N MET A 1 -0.50 3.91 1.19
CA MET A 1 -1.78 3.96 0.46
C MET A 1 -2.05 5.40 0.05
N GLU A 2 -3.05 5.62 -0.79
CA GLU A 2 -3.30 6.93 -1.42
C GLU A 2 -4.38 7.72 -0.67
N GLU A 3 -5.30 7.04 0.03
CA GLU A 3 -6.39 7.66 0.79
C GLU A 3 -6.39 7.24 2.27
N GLU A 4 -6.82 8.15 3.16
CA GLU A 4 -6.88 7.89 4.61
C GLU A 4 -7.87 6.78 4.96
N SER A 5 -8.99 6.70 4.24
CA SER A 5 -10.02 5.66 4.46
C SER A 5 -9.48 4.25 4.25
N GLU A 6 -8.52 4.08 3.33
CA GLU A 6 -7.83 2.81 3.14
C GLU A 6 -7.01 2.45 4.39
N ALA A 7 -6.33 3.45 4.96
CA ALA A 7 -5.49 3.28 6.15
C ALA A 7 -6.35 2.95 7.37
N ASP A 8 -7.52 3.59 7.50
CA ASP A 8 -8.47 3.30 8.56
C ASP A 8 -9.01 1.88 8.47
N LEU A 9 -9.37 1.39 7.28
CA LEU A 9 -9.79 0.01 7.05
C LEU A 9 -8.72 -1.00 7.52
N LEU A 10 -7.48 -0.82 7.08
CA LEU A 10 -6.39 -1.72 7.47
C LEU A 10 -6.09 -1.63 8.98
N ASN A 11 -6.15 -0.44 9.56
CA ASN A 11 -6.02 -0.25 11.01
C ASN A 11 -7.16 -0.94 11.77
N SER A 12 -8.38 -0.91 11.26
CA SER A 12 -9.53 -1.66 11.79
C SER A 12 -9.29 -3.18 11.76
N TRP A 13 -8.55 -3.66 10.76
CA TRP A 13 -8.07 -5.04 10.70
C TRP A 13 -6.88 -5.34 11.63
N GLY A 14 -6.40 -4.36 12.40
CA GLY A 14 -5.23 -4.48 13.26
C GLY A 14 -3.92 -4.52 12.49
N LEU A 15 -3.91 -4.07 11.23
CA LEU A 15 -2.70 -3.90 10.43
C LEU A 15 -2.25 -2.45 10.53
N MET A 16 -0.98 -2.23 10.85
CA MET A 16 -0.42 -0.88 10.88
C MET A 16 -0.34 -0.35 9.44
N ALA A 17 -1.20 0.60 9.11
CA ALA A 17 -1.29 1.17 7.78
C ALA A 17 -1.14 2.69 7.81
N THR A 18 -0.48 3.22 6.78
CA THR A 18 -0.28 4.66 6.60
C THR A 18 -0.64 5.10 5.20
N CYS A 19 -1.13 6.33 5.10
CA CYS A 19 -1.42 7.02 3.85
C CYS A 19 -0.33 8.07 3.58
N LEU A 20 0.06 8.23 2.33
CA LEU A 20 0.96 9.29 1.92
C LEU A 20 0.12 10.51 1.52
N ASP A 21 0.29 11.62 2.23
CA ASP A 21 -0.32 12.94 1.93
C ASP A 21 0.13 13.53 0.57
N SER A 22 1.05 12.85 -0.11
CA SER A 22 1.74 13.28 -1.31
C SER A 22 1.23 12.45 -2.49
N GLY A 23 0.40 13.06 -3.36
CA GLY A 23 -0.16 12.35 -4.52
C GLY A 23 0.88 11.78 -5.50
N ILE A 24 0.41 11.01 -6.50
CA ILE A 24 1.14 10.18 -7.49
C ILE A 24 2.41 10.81 -8.13
N HIS A 25 2.56 12.14 -8.09
CA HIS A 25 3.73 12.83 -8.66
C HIS A 25 4.82 13.20 -7.65
N SER A 26 4.51 13.17 -6.36
CA SER A 26 5.39 13.63 -5.29
C SER A 26 6.24 12.50 -4.73
N ALA A 27 7.54 12.77 -4.58
CA ALA A 27 8.48 11.86 -3.92
C ALA A 27 8.13 11.73 -2.43
N ILE A 28 8.47 10.58 -1.84
CA ILE A 28 8.35 10.41 -0.40
C ILE A 28 9.30 11.38 0.31
N ARG A 29 8.80 12.07 1.34
CA ARG A 29 9.64 12.95 2.15
C ARG A 29 10.64 12.12 2.96
N ALA A 30 11.88 12.61 3.09
CA ALA A 30 12.94 11.93 3.85
C ALA A 30 12.51 11.57 5.29
N LYS A 31 11.71 12.42 5.95
CA LYS A 31 11.14 12.13 7.28
C LYS A 31 10.27 10.87 7.27
N ASN A 32 9.49 10.65 6.21
CA ASN A 32 8.67 9.45 6.11
C ASN A 32 9.55 8.22 5.88
N ILE A 33 10.62 8.32 5.08
CA ILE A 33 11.60 7.23 4.90
C ILE A 33 12.23 6.85 6.24
N GLU A 34 12.61 7.84 7.05
CA GLU A 34 13.22 7.60 8.36
C GLU A 34 12.25 6.90 9.33
N ILE A 35 10.96 7.25 9.30
CA ILE A 35 9.95 6.55 10.10
C ILE A 35 9.74 5.13 9.58
N LEU A 36 9.66 4.97 8.25
CA LEU A 36 9.44 3.69 7.58
C LEU A 36 10.65 2.75 7.72
N SER A 37 11.87 3.26 7.84
CA SER A 37 13.07 2.44 8.07
C SER A 37 13.05 1.71 9.41
N GLN A 38 12.26 2.20 10.37
CA GLN A 38 12.06 1.53 11.65
C GLN A 38 11.04 0.38 11.57
N ILE A 39 10.36 0.22 10.42
CA ILE A 39 9.37 -0.82 10.20
C ILE A 39 10.04 -2.02 9.51
N GLN A 40 9.88 -3.20 10.12
CA GLN A 40 10.52 -4.42 9.67
C GLN A 40 10.03 -4.90 8.29
N GLN A 41 8.73 -4.74 8.01
CA GLN A 41 8.11 -5.13 6.75
C GLN A 41 7.11 -4.08 6.28
N ILE A 42 7.29 -3.62 5.05
CA ILE A 42 6.43 -2.64 4.40
C ILE A 42 5.82 -3.28 3.16
N ILE A 43 4.51 -3.15 3.05
CA ILE A 43 3.75 -3.61 1.90
C ILE A 43 3.12 -2.38 1.25
N ILE A 44 3.37 -2.20 -0.03
CA ILE A 44 2.77 -1.14 -0.83
C ILE A 44 1.59 -1.75 -1.57
N LEU A 45 0.40 -1.19 -1.32
CA LEU A 45 -0.83 -1.52 -2.03
C LEU A 45 -1.10 -0.40 -3.06
N PRO A 46 -0.78 -0.60 -4.35
CA PRO A 46 -1.15 0.35 -5.40
C PRO A 46 -2.64 0.29 -5.71
N VAL A 47 -3.20 1.42 -6.13
CA VAL A 47 -4.45 1.43 -6.92
C VAL A 47 -4.23 0.62 -8.19
N ASN A 48 -5.22 -0.19 -8.60
CA ASN A 48 -5.15 -1.04 -9.79
C ASN A 48 -5.34 -0.25 -11.09
N ASP A 49 -4.48 0.73 -11.29
CA ASP A 49 -4.35 1.49 -12.53
C ASP A 49 -2.88 1.61 -12.94
N LYS A 50 -2.62 1.94 -14.20
CA LYS A 50 -1.25 2.16 -14.72
C LYS A 50 -0.44 3.19 -13.91
N PRO A 51 -0.95 4.41 -13.64
CA PRO A 51 -0.26 5.38 -12.80
C PRO A 51 -0.03 4.89 -11.37
N GLY A 52 -1.00 4.22 -10.75
CA GLY A 52 -0.88 3.68 -9.39
C GLY A 52 0.25 2.64 -9.26
N ARG A 53 0.31 1.69 -10.20
CA ARG A 53 1.42 0.72 -10.30
C ARG A 53 2.78 1.39 -10.47
N ASN A 54 2.88 2.36 -11.37
CA ASN A 54 4.13 3.06 -11.63
C ASN A 54 4.58 3.85 -10.39
N TYR A 55 3.62 4.49 -9.70
CA TYR A 55 3.88 5.19 -8.45
C TYR A 55 4.37 4.25 -7.37
N ALA A 56 3.70 3.12 -7.14
CA ALA A 56 4.14 2.11 -6.17
C ALA A 56 5.53 1.57 -6.49
N SER A 57 5.83 1.29 -7.77
CA SER A 57 7.18 0.86 -8.17
C SER A 57 8.23 1.95 -7.92
N ARG A 58 7.88 3.22 -8.12
CA ARG A 58 8.78 4.35 -7.86
C ARG A 58 9.06 4.50 -6.37
N ILE A 59 8.01 4.50 -5.55
CA ILE A 59 8.11 4.53 -4.09
C ILE A 59 8.90 3.33 -3.59
N ALA A 60 8.66 2.15 -4.14
CA ALA A 60 9.41 0.96 -3.78
C ALA A 60 10.91 1.13 -4.07
N ASN A 61 11.26 1.79 -5.18
CA ASN A 61 12.64 2.08 -5.51
C ASN A 61 13.27 3.15 -4.60
N GLU A 62 12.49 4.14 -4.14
CA GLU A 62 12.97 5.14 -3.16
C GLU A 62 13.19 4.54 -1.77
N LEU A 63 12.35 3.58 -1.36
CA LEU A 63 12.48 2.86 -0.09
C LEU A 63 13.49 1.71 -0.16
N ARG A 64 13.90 1.29 -1.36
CA ARG A 64 14.86 0.20 -1.56
C ARG A 64 16.18 0.55 -0.88
N GLY A 65 16.54 -0.24 0.13
CA GLY A 65 17.76 -0.04 0.92
C GLY A 65 17.60 0.84 2.16
N ALA A 66 16.43 1.47 2.35
CA ALA A 66 16.08 2.15 3.59
C ALA A 66 15.29 1.26 4.56
N VAL A 67 14.67 0.18 4.07
CA VAL A 67 13.74 -0.67 4.83
C VAL A 67 14.16 -2.14 4.68
N ASP A 68 13.95 -2.95 5.71
CA ASP A 68 14.39 -4.35 5.75
C ASP A 68 13.67 -5.20 4.70
N THR A 69 12.33 -5.20 4.74
CA THR A 69 11.49 -5.94 3.81
C THR A 69 10.51 -5.01 3.13
N LEU A 70 10.50 -5.05 1.80
CA LEU A 70 9.64 -4.21 0.97
C LEU A 70 8.97 -5.06 -0.10
N GLU A 71 7.66 -5.00 -0.13
CA GLU A 71 6.84 -5.77 -1.06
C GLU A 71 5.78 -4.87 -1.71
N VAL A 72 5.50 -5.10 -2.98
CA VAL A 72 4.39 -4.46 -3.68
C VAL A 72 3.35 -5.53 -3.91
N LEU A 73 2.21 -5.41 -3.24
CA LEU A 73 1.15 -6.41 -3.26
C LEU A 73 0.03 -5.96 -4.22
N GLU A 74 -0.09 -6.66 -5.35
CA GLU A 74 -1.18 -6.44 -6.29
C GLU A 74 -2.38 -7.29 -5.91
N LEU A 75 -3.54 -6.65 -5.75
CA LEU A 75 -4.75 -7.33 -5.32
C LEU A 75 -5.44 -8.05 -6.49
N PRO A 76 -5.57 -9.39 -6.45
CA PRO A 76 -6.18 -10.14 -7.54
C PRO A 76 -7.68 -9.88 -7.61
N GLY A 77 -8.20 -9.76 -8.83
CA GLY A 77 -9.63 -9.53 -9.07
C GLY A 77 -10.11 -8.10 -8.84
N LEU A 78 -9.19 -7.15 -8.58
CA LEU A 78 -9.55 -5.75 -8.42
C LEU A 78 -10.02 -5.15 -9.76
N PRO A 79 -11.11 -4.35 -9.79
CA PRO A 79 -11.50 -3.64 -11.00
C PRO A 79 -10.44 -2.58 -11.37
N GLU A 80 -10.45 -2.13 -12.63
CA GLU A 80 -9.59 -1.04 -13.08
C GLU A 80 -9.85 0.22 -12.24
N LYS A 81 -8.78 0.83 -11.72
CA LYS A 81 -8.82 1.96 -10.76
C LYS A 81 -9.43 1.65 -9.38
N GLY A 82 -9.66 0.37 -9.08
CA GLY A 82 -10.07 -0.02 -7.73
C GLY A 82 -8.92 0.11 -6.72
N ASN A 83 -9.27 0.27 -5.46
CA ASN A 83 -8.35 0.34 -4.31
C ASN A 83 -8.65 -0.77 -3.29
N ILE A 84 -7.98 -0.79 -2.13
CA ILE A 84 -8.23 -1.86 -1.13
C ILE A 84 -9.68 -1.88 -0.65
N LEU A 85 -10.37 -0.73 -0.57
CA LEU A 85 -11.78 -0.67 -0.16
C LEU A 85 -12.67 -1.38 -1.19
N ASP A 86 -12.47 -1.11 -2.49
CA ASP A 86 -13.15 -1.84 -3.56
C ASP A 86 -12.85 -3.34 -3.51
N TRP A 87 -11.61 -3.70 -3.15
CA TRP A 87 -11.23 -5.11 -3.01
C TRP A 87 -12.03 -5.79 -1.91
N THR A 88 -12.21 -5.14 -0.76
CA THR A 88 -13.01 -5.66 0.35
C THR A 88 -14.50 -5.72 0.06
N ALA A 89 -14.98 -4.92 -0.89
CA ALA A 89 -16.37 -4.98 -1.34
C ALA A 89 -16.65 -6.24 -2.19
N ILE A 90 -15.61 -6.93 -2.68
CA ILE A 90 -15.76 -8.19 -3.42
C ILE A 90 -16.00 -9.32 -2.42
N PRO A 91 -17.10 -10.09 -2.55
CA PRO A 91 -17.42 -11.15 -1.60
C PRO A 91 -16.33 -12.24 -1.55
N GLY A 92 -15.92 -12.58 -0.32
CA GLY A 92 -14.83 -13.53 -0.06
C GLY A 92 -13.43 -12.91 -0.07
N ASN A 93 -13.33 -11.58 -0.09
CA ASN A 93 -12.09 -10.86 0.18
C ASN A 93 -12.14 -10.24 1.58
N ASP A 94 -11.23 -10.70 2.43
CA ASP A 94 -11.16 -10.30 3.84
C ASP A 94 -9.70 -10.19 4.26
N LYS A 95 -9.47 -9.70 5.49
CA LYS A 95 -8.14 -9.67 6.13
C LYS A 95 -7.35 -10.96 5.95
N TYR A 96 -7.98 -12.12 6.15
CA TYR A 96 -7.30 -13.42 6.04
C TYR A 96 -6.79 -13.69 4.63
N LYS A 97 -7.57 -13.31 3.62
CA LYS A 97 -7.16 -13.45 2.23
C LYS A 97 -6.06 -12.46 1.88
N LEU A 98 -6.09 -11.24 2.42
CA LEU A 98 -4.99 -10.28 2.26
C LEU A 98 -3.68 -10.83 2.85
N LEU A 99 -3.75 -11.54 3.98
CA LEU A 99 -2.60 -12.18 4.61
C LEU A 99 -2.13 -13.46 3.89
N ASP A 100 -3.01 -14.13 3.15
CA ASP A 100 -2.68 -15.32 2.36
C ASP A 100 -1.96 -14.97 1.05
N ILE A 101 -2.29 -13.84 0.45
CA ILE A 101 -1.65 -13.37 -0.79
C ILE A 101 -0.31 -12.65 -0.58
N ARG A 102 0.09 -12.42 0.68
CA ARG A 102 1.35 -11.76 1.07
C ARG A 102 2.41 -12.78 1.47
#